data_AF-A0A543KD52-F1
#
_entry.id   AF-A0A543KD52-F1
#
_cell.length_a   1.000
_cell.length_b   1.000
_cell.length_c   1.000
_cell.angle_alpha   90.00
_cell.angle_beta   90.00
_cell.angle_gamma   90.00
#
_symmetry.space_group_name_H-M   'P 1'
#
loop_
_entity.id
_entity.type
_entity.pdbx_description
1 polymer ?
#
loop_
_entity_poly.entity_id
_entity_poly.type
_entity_poly.pdbx_seq_one_letter_code
_entity_poly.pdbx_strand_id
1 'polypeptide(L)'
;MARALPLFGLVLLASGGLMGCGERTAARAALSPPDRAEYMGIETQLLDASTVSFIVRMRGARDRSDVVAYARCAAAQYTVIRGYSFAQHVRTNVRRSGEIWEGDGGFVISPDLPAGRRNLDAEVIVDDCREQGIPTV
;
A
#
# COMPACT_ATOMS: atom_id res chain seq x y z
N MET A 1 -14.49 59.45 40.77
CA MET A 1 -15.88 59.60 40.27
C MET A 1 -15.91 59.04 38.86
N ALA A 2 -16.31 57.77 38.72
CA ALA A 2 -17.44 57.27 37.90
C ALA A 2 -17.15 57.22 36.37
N ARG A 3 -16.78 56.05 35.80
CA ARG A 3 -17.64 55.00 35.15
C ARG A 3 -18.33 55.54 33.87
N ALA A 4 -18.31 54.92 32.69
CA ALA A 4 -18.32 53.50 32.34
C ALA A 4 -17.84 53.19 30.89
N LEU A 5 -17.48 51.90 30.70
CA LEU A 5 -17.25 51.05 29.50
C LEU A 5 -18.42 51.02 28.48
N PRO A 6 -18.43 50.18 27.40
CA PRO A 6 -17.39 49.36 26.71
C PRO A 6 -17.47 49.48 25.16
N LEU A 7 -16.56 48.88 24.37
CA LEU A 7 -16.96 48.19 23.12
C LEU A 7 -15.81 47.32 22.57
N PHE A 8 -16.05 46.01 22.54
CA PHE A 8 -15.79 45.07 21.45
C PHE A 8 -14.43 45.07 20.73
N GLY A 9 -13.71 43.95 20.84
CA GLY A 9 -12.62 43.65 19.90
C GLY A 9 -11.78 42.42 20.24
N LEU A 10 -12.42 41.30 20.59
CA LEU A 10 -11.75 40.00 20.68
C LEU A 10 -11.62 39.42 19.26
N VAL A 11 -10.42 39.37 18.70
CA VAL A 11 -10.14 38.54 17.50
C VAL A 11 -8.95 37.65 17.79
N LEU A 12 -9.26 36.44 18.24
CA LEU A 12 -8.44 35.25 18.06
C LEU A 12 -8.48 34.86 16.58
N LEU A 13 -7.30 34.68 15.95
CA LEU A 13 -7.16 33.97 14.68
C LEU A 13 -6.13 32.86 14.88
N ALA A 14 -6.64 31.74 15.39
CA ALA A 14 -6.02 30.43 15.29
C ALA A 14 -6.41 29.77 13.95
N SER A 15 -5.58 28.83 13.49
CA SER A 15 -5.84 27.75 12.52
C SER A 15 -5.28 27.93 11.11
N GLY A 16 -4.13 27.30 10.85
CA GLY A 16 -3.65 26.92 9.52
C GLY A 16 -3.24 25.45 9.55
N GLY A 17 -4.13 24.57 9.10
CA GLY A 17 -4.00 23.12 9.19
C GLY A 17 -3.01 22.51 8.19
N LEU A 18 -2.28 21.49 8.66
CA LEU A 18 -1.58 20.50 7.84
C LEU A 18 -1.95 19.11 8.39
N MET A 19 -3.19 18.66 8.11
CA MET A 19 -3.56 17.25 8.26
C MET A 19 -3.58 16.61 6.87
N GLY A 20 -2.40 16.16 6.41
CA GLY A 20 -2.26 15.40 5.17
C GLY A 20 -1.23 14.27 5.24
N CYS A 21 -0.39 14.21 6.28
CA CYS A 21 0.64 13.17 6.42
C CYS A 21 0.12 11.82 6.95
N GLY A 22 -1.17 11.69 7.31
CA GLY A 22 -1.69 10.47 7.94
C GLY A 22 -1.77 9.26 6.99
N GLU A 23 -2.44 9.42 5.85
CA GLU A 23 -2.71 8.31 4.91
C GLU A 23 -1.45 7.78 4.22
N ARG A 24 -0.55 8.68 3.78
CA ARG A 24 0.72 8.27 3.18
C ARG A 24 1.61 7.55 4.20
N THR A 25 1.65 8.01 5.45
CA THR A 25 2.47 7.35 6.48
C THR A 25 1.93 5.96 6.84
N ALA A 26 0.61 5.79 6.90
CA ALA A 26 -0.01 4.49 7.16
C ALA A 26 0.17 3.49 5.99
N ALA A 27 0.03 3.94 4.75
CA ALA A 27 0.29 3.12 3.56
C ALA A 27 1.76 2.67 3.48
N ARG A 28 2.67 3.59 3.78
CA ARG A 28 4.12 3.34 3.77
C ARG A 28 4.57 2.40 4.89
N ALA A 29 4.02 2.57 6.10
CA ALA A 29 4.28 1.64 7.21
C ALA A 29 3.83 0.21 6.90
N ALA A 30 2.81 0.03 6.05
CA ALA A 30 2.35 -1.29 5.63
C ALA A 30 3.29 -1.99 4.62
N LEU A 31 4.34 -1.32 4.15
CA LEU A 31 5.30 -1.83 3.16
C LEU A 31 6.74 -1.88 3.69
N SER A 32 6.96 -1.70 5.00
CA SER A 32 8.33 -1.71 5.57
C SER A 32 8.93 -3.11 5.55
N PRO A 33 10.09 -3.33 4.90
CA PRO A 33 10.68 -4.65 4.75
C PRO A 33 11.27 -5.15 6.07
N PRO A 34 11.32 -6.46 6.31
CA PRO A 34 12.07 -7.01 7.44
C PRO A 34 13.58 -7.04 7.14
N ASP A 35 14.41 -6.79 8.16
CA ASP A 35 15.88 -6.65 8.02
C ASP A 35 16.58 -7.84 7.35
N ARG A 36 16.00 -9.04 7.49
CA ARG A 36 16.52 -10.32 6.99
C ARG A 36 15.66 -10.89 5.86
N ALA A 37 14.96 -10.02 5.12
CA ALA A 37 14.17 -10.42 3.97
C ALA A 37 15.04 -11.08 2.90
N GLU A 38 14.66 -12.28 2.49
CA GLU A 38 15.20 -12.91 1.29
C GLU A 38 14.04 -13.17 0.34
N TYR A 39 13.97 -12.42 -0.76
CA TYR A 39 12.92 -12.53 -1.75
C TYR A 39 13.28 -13.60 -2.78
N MET A 40 12.48 -14.66 -2.84
CA MET A 40 12.77 -15.87 -3.62
C MET A 40 12.07 -15.88 -4.99
N GLY A 41 11.68 -14.70 -5.48
CA GLY A 41 11.01 -14.52 -6.77
C GLY A 41 9.49 -14.35 -6.68
N ILE A 42 8.91 -14.09 -7.85
CA ILE A 42 7.50 -13.80 -8.08
C ILE A 42 7.08 -14.62 -9.30
N GLU A 43 5.96 -15.33 -9.19
CA GLU A 43 5.30 -15.98 -10.30
C GLU A 43 3.98 -15.27 -10.58
N THR A 44 3.78 -14.85 -11.83
CA THR A 44 2.57 -14.13 -12.26
C THR A 44 1.64 -15.10 -12.99
N GLN A 45 0.40 -15.21 -12.53
CA GLN A 45 -0.63 -16.04 -13.14
C GLN A 45 -1.83 -15.18 -13.56
N LEU A 46 -2.00 -14.98 -14.87
CA LEU A 46 -3.18 -14.32 -15.40
C LEU A 46 -4.38 -15.28 -15.29
N LEU A 47 -5.42 -14.86 -14.56
CA LEU A 47 -6.63 -15.66 -14.33
C LEU A 47 -7.74 -15.31 -15.32
N ASP A 48 -7.83 -14.03 -15.69
CA ASP A 48 -8.77 -13.49 -16.67
C ASP A 48 -8.23 -12.16 -17.24
N ALA A 49 -8.96 -11.48 -18.13
CA ALA A 49 -8.56 -10.25 -18.80
C ALA A 49 -7.96 -9.17 -17.87
N SER A 50 -8.55 -8.98 -16.69
CA SER A 50 -8.12 -8.01 -15.68
C SER A 50 -7.86 -8.64 -14.30
N THR A 51 -7.97 -9.95 -14.16
CA THR A 51 -7.76 -10.64 -12.88
C THR A 51 -6.45 -11.42 -12.93
N VAL A 52 -5.60 -11.22 -11.93
CA VAL A 52 -4.25 -11.80 -11.86
C VAL A 52 -3.94 -12.27 -10.44
N SER A 53 -3.24 -13.39 -10.32
CA SER A 53 -2.60 -13.83 -9.08
C SER A 53 -1.09 -13.67 -9.14
N PHE A 54 -0.48 -13.33 -8.01
CA PHE A 54 0.96 -13.36 -7.80
C PHE A 54 1.30 -14.35 -6.70
N ILE A 55 2.09 -15.36 -7.05
CA ILE A 55 2.68 -16.28 -6.08
C ILE A 55 4.06 -15.74 -5.71
N VAL A 56 4.20 -15.33 -4.47
CA VAL A 56 5.43 -14.76 -3.93
C VAL A 56 6.02 -15.67 -2.87
N ARG A 57 7.35 -15.79 -2.84
CA ARG A 57 8.07 -16.56 -1.83
C ARG A 57 9.13 -15.72 -1.17
N MET A 58 9.22 -15.76 0.16
CA MET A 58 10.26 -15.06 0.89
C MET A 58 10.65 -15.79 2.18
N ARG A 59 11.88 -15.55 2.65
CA ARG A 59 12.30 -15.84 4.03
C ARG A 59 12.41 -14.55 4.83
N GLY A 60 12.51 -14.70 6.15
CA GLY A 60 12.74 -13.58 7.05
C GLY A 60 11.52 -12.69 7.32
N ALA A 61 10.34 -13.03 6.78
CA ALA A 61 9.09 -12.37 7.12
C ALA A 61 8.82 -12.45 8.64
N ARG A 62 8.42 -11.31 9.22
CA ARG A 62 7.99 -11.17 10.62
C ARG A 62 6.62 -11.81 10.81
N ASP A 63 5.70 -11.51 9.89
CA ASP A 63 4.35 -12.06 9.87
C ASP A 63 3.75 -12.06 8.46
N ARG A 64 2.45 -12.37 8.37
CA ARG A 64 1.70 -12.43 7.12
C ARG A 64 1.74 -11.12 6.32
N SER A 65 1.81 -9.97 6.98
CA SER A 65 1.78 -8.65 6.34
C SER A 65 2.98 -8.41 5.43
N ASP A 66 4.17 -8.91 5.77
CA ASP A 66 5.37 -8.81 4.92
C ASP A 66 5.18 -9.53 3.59
N VAL A 67 4.55 -10.71 3.63
CA VAL A 67 4.25 -11.51 2.43
C VAL A 67 3.17 -10.81 1.59
N VAL A 68 2.18 -10.21 2.23
CA VAL A 68 1.13 -9.41 1.56
C VAL A 68 1.73 -8.16 0.91
N ALA A 69 2.65 -7.47 1.60
CA ALA A 69 3.38 -6.32 1.07
C ALA A 69 4.14 -6.69 -0.20
N TYR A 70 4.87 -7.81 -0.16
CA TYR A 70 5.59 -8.30 -1.33
C TYR A 70 4.65 -8.62 -2.51
N ALA A 71 3.52 -9.28 -2.27
CA ALA A 71 2.52 -9.52 -3.31
C ALA A 71 1.89 -8.23 -3.86
N ARG A 72 1.72 -7.19 -3.04
CA ARG A 72 1.24 -5.87 -3.48
C ARG A 72 2.25 -5.16 -4.38
N CYS A 73 3.54 -5.23 -4.05
CA CYS A 73 4.60 -4.66 -4.88
C CYS A 73 4.64 -5.33 -6.26
N ALA A 74 4.54 -6.66 -6.31
CA ALA A 74 4.39 -7.40 -7.57
C ALA A 74 3.18 -6.92 -8.39
N ALA A 75 2.01 -6.84 -7.74
CA ALA A 75 0.77 -6.45 -8.40
C ALA A 75 0.79 -5.02 -8.93
N ALA A 76 1.33 -4.08 -8.16
CA ALA A 76 1.41 -2.67 -8.55
C ALA A 76 2.28 -2.49 -9.80
N GLN A 77 3.48 -3.08 -9.82
CA GLN A 77 4.36 -2.96 -10.98
C GLN A 77 3.77 -3.63 -12.23
N TYR A 78 3.15 -4.79 -12.08
CA TYR A 78 2.45 -5.45 -13.17
C TYR A 78 1.32 -4.58 -13.74
N THR A 79 0.58 -3.89 -12.87
CA THR A 79 -0.51 -3.00 -13.25
C THR A 79 -0.01 -1.85 -14.12
N VAL A 80 1.09 -1.21 -13.72
CA VAL A 80 1.76 -0.15 -14.52
C VAL A 80 2.24 -0.69 -15.87
N ILE A 81 2.91 -1.86 -15.90
CA ILE A 81 3.40 -2.47 -17.15
C ILE A 81 2.25 -2.77 -18.13
N ARG A 82 1.06 -3.09 -17.60
CA ARG A 82 -0.15 -3.34 -18.40
C ARG A 82 -0.90 -2.07 -18.81
N GLY A 83 -0.41 -0.89 -18.45
CA GLY A 83 -1.01 0.41 -18.79
C GLY A 83 -2.26 0.75 -17.96
N TYR A 84 -2.40 0.17 -16.78
CA TYR A 84 -3.48 0.46 -15.84
C TYR A 84 -2.98 1.32 -14.67
N SER A 85 -3.90 1.98 -13.99
CA SER A 85 -3.58 2.93 -12.91
C SER A 85 -3.85 2.36 -11.52
N PHE A 86 -4.75 1.38 -11.40
CA PHE A 86 -5.21 0.85 -10.11
C PHE A 86 -5.20 -0.67 -10.07
N ALA A 87 -4.92 -1.21 -8.89
CA ALA A 87 -5.14 -2.62 -8.57
C ALA A 87 -6.02 -2.74 -7.32
N GLN A 88 -7.11 -3.50 -7.40
CA GLN A 88 -7.89 -3.86 -6.23
C GLN A 88 -7.35 -5.16 -5.63
N HIS A 89 -6.98 -5.13 -4.36
CA HIS A 89 -6.58 -6.35 -3.65
C HIS A 89 -7.80 -7.17 -3.19
N VAL A 90 -7.98 -8.35 -3.80
CA VAL A 90 -9.06 -9.29 -3.46
C VAL A 90 -8.72 -10.05 -2.18
N ARG A 91 -7.63 -10.83 -2.19
CA ARG A 91 -7.18 -11.65 -1.05
C ARG A 91 -5.75 -12.12 -1.26
N THR A 92 -4.99 -12.29 -0.17
CA THR A 92 -3.73 -13.06 -0.18
C THR A 92 -3.86 -14.26 0.75
N ASN A 93 -3.73 -15.48 0.25
CA ASN A 93 -3.54 -16.65 1.12
C ASN A 93 -2.06 -16.76 1.47
N VAL A 94 -1.73 -16.91 2.75
CA VAL A 94 -0.33 -17.02 3.19
C VAL A 94 -0.15 -18.32 3.96
N ARG A 95 0.89 -19.06 3.58
CA ARG A 95 1.31 -20.29 4.24
C ARG A 95 2.80 -20.24 4.55
N ARG A 96 3.21 -20.96 5.58
CA ARG A 96 4.60 -21.10 5.99
C ARG A 96 4.99 -22.57 5.98
N SER A 97 6.11 -22.88 5.34
CA SER A 97 6.74 -24.21 5.35
C SER A 97 8.20 -24.04 5.77
N GLY A 98 8.51 -24.42 7.00
CA GLY A 98 9.81 -24.13 7.61
C GLY A 98 10.08 -22.62 7.69
N GLU A 99 11.13 -22.15 7.02
CA GLU A 99 11.51 -20.74 6.95
C GLU A 99 10.91 -19.99 5.75
N ILE A 100 10.35 -20.73 4.79
CA ILE A 100 9.78 -20.17 3.57
C ILE A 100 8.34 -19.78 3.84
N TRP A 101 8.03 -18.52 3.57
CA TRP A 101 6.69 -17.99 3.50
C TRP A 101 6.29 -17.90 2.04
N GLU A 102 5.09 -18.39 1.72
CA GLU A 102 4.49 -18.27 0.40
C GLU A 102 3.17 -17.53 0.50
N GLY A 103 2.98 -16.56 -0.39
CA GLY A 103 1.74 -15.82 -0.57
C GLY A 103 1.17 -16.05 -1.95
N ASP A 104 -0.13 -16.31 -2.03
CA ASP A 104 -0.92 -16.34 -3.27
C ASP A 104 -1.90 -15.17 -3.20
N GLY A 105 -1.56 -14.08 -3.91
CA GLY A 105 -2.25 -12.80 -3.88
C GLY A 105 -3.05 -12.54 -5.15
N GLY A 106 -4.37 -12.50 -5.04
CA GLY A 106 -5.29 -12.17 -6.13
C GLY A 106 -5.66 -10.68 -6.20
N PHE A 107 -5.58 -10.12 -7.41
CA PHE A 107 -5.83 -8.71 -7.71
C PHE A 107 -6.67 -8.54 -8.97
N VAL A 108 -7.43 -7.44 -9.02
CA VAL A 108 -8.13 -6.99 -10.23
C VAL A 108 -7.52 -5.64 -10.65
N ILE A 109 -7.00 -5.54 -11.87
CA ILE A 109 -6.42 -4.31 -12.42
C ILE A 109 -7.47 -3.48 -13.15
N SER A 110 -7.37 -2.16 -13.07
CA SER A 110 -8.38 -1.23 -13.57
C SER A 110 -7.76 0.10 -14.02
N PRO A 111 -8.27 0.74 -15.08
CA PRO A 111 -7.75 2.02 -15.53
C PRO A 111 -8.25 3.15 -14.61
N ASP A 112 -9.45 2.98 -14.07
CA ASP A 112 -10.12 3.91 -13.16
C ASP A 112 -10.18 3.35 -11.73
N LEU A 113 -10.38 4.22 -10.75
CA LEU A 113 -10.45 3.85 -9.34
C LEU A 113 -11.62 2.86 -9.10
N PRO A 114 -11.37 1.62 -8.64
CA PRO A 114 -12.43 0.64 -8.42
C PRO A 114 -13.39 1.07 -7.31
N ALA A 115 -14.68 0.76 -7.43
CA ALA A 115 -15.68 1.08 -6.40
C ALA A 115 -15.51 0.32 -5.07
N GLY A 116 -14.64 -0.71 -5.05
CA GLY A 116 -14.43 -1.55 -3.87
C GLY A 116 -13.38 -1.02 -2.90
N ARG A 117 -13.09 -1.83 -1.87
CA ARG A 117 -12.08 -1.51 -0.84
C ARG A 117 -10.72 -2.11 -1.20
N ARG A 118 -9.67 -1.61 -0.54
CA ARG A 118 -8.27 -2.06 -0.68
C ARG A 118 -7.72 -1.83 -2.09
N ASN A 119 -8.07 -0.68 -2.65
CA ASN A 119 -7.49 -0.22 -3.91
C ASN A 119 -6.06 0.25 -3.66
N LEU A 120 -5.22 -0.04 -4.63
CA LEU A 120 -3.85 0.38 -4.73
C LEU A 120 -3.78 1.35 -5.90
N ASP A 121 -3.28 2.55 -5.66
CA ASP A 121 -2.73 3.38 -6.72
C ASP A 121 -1.41 2.76 -7.14
N ALA A 122 -1.33 2.28 -8.38
CA ALA A 122 -0.24 1.43 -8.81
C ALA A 122 1.10 2.17 -8.82
N GLU A 123 1.13 3.42 -9.28
CA GLU A 123 2.35 4.22 -9.33
C GLU A 123 2.85 4.53 -7.92
N VAL A 124 1.95 4.93 -7.02
CA VAL A 124 2.29 5.22 -5.63
C VAL A 124 2.88 4.00 -4.93
N ILE A 125 2.28 2.82 -5.13
CA ILE A 125 2.78 1.59 -4.51
C ILE A 125 4.11 1.16 -5.13
N VAL A 126 4.30 1.29 -6.44
CA VAL A 126 5.61 1.01 -7.08
C VAL A 126 6.71 1.88 -6.47
N ASP A 127 6.45 3.17 -6.31
CA ASP A 127 7.40 4.09 -5.69
C ASP A 127 7.70 3.72 -4.24
N ASP A 128 6.68 3.45 -3.43
CA ASP A 128 6.87 3.04 -2.03
C ASP A 128 7.66 1.71 -1.93
N CYS A 129 7.42 0.75 -2.85
CA CYS A 129 8.15 -0.52 -2.88
C CYS A 129 9.62 -0.32 -3.27
N ARG A 130 9.89 0.55 -4.26
CA ARG A 130 11.25 0.90 -4.70
C ARG A 130 12.03 1.58 -3.58
N GLU A 131 11.41 2.53 -2.88
CA GLU A 131 12.03 3.23 -1.74
C GLU A 131 12.32 2.29 -0.57
N GLN A 132 11.52 1.25 -0.43
CA GLN A 132 11.65 0.23 0.62
C GLN A 132 12.47 -0.98 0.19
N GLY A 133 12.98 -1.02 -1.05
CA GLY A 133 13.76 -2.14 -1.55
C GLY A 133 13.00 -3.47 -1.62
N ILE A 134 11.66 -3.43 -1.68
CA ILE A 134 10.85 -4.62 -1.94
C ILE A 134 10.84 -4.88 -3.45
N PRO A 135 11.30 -6.05 -3.92
CA PRO A 135 11.31 -6.36 -5.35
C PRO A 135 9.92 -6.35 -5.96
N THR A 136 9.87 -5.99 -7.24
CA THR A 136 8.70 -6.03 -8.10
C THR A 136 8.91 -7.05 -9.23
N VAL A 137 7.90 -7.22 -10.10
CA VAL A 137 8.04 -7.98 -11.36
C VAL A 137 8.91 -7.25 -12.39
#